data_AF-A0A3P7L6Q9-F1
#
_entry.id   AF-A0A3P7L6Q9-F1
#
_cell.length_a   1.000
_cell.length_b   1.000
_cell.length_c   1.000
_cell.angle_alpha   90.00
_cell.angle_beta   90.00
_cell.angle_gamma   90.00
#
_symmetry.space_group_name_H-M   'P 1'
#
loop_
_entity.id
_entity.type
_entity.pdbx_description
1 polymer ?
#
loop_
_entity_poly.entity_id
_entity_poly.type
_entity_poly.pdbx_seq_one_letter_code
_entity_poly.pdbx_strand_id
1 'polypeptide(L)'
;MILLVLSQIIVTYAQQSSYDENVARNIMMPLSAAAYASDPQPCLRTIDAAATMVLNITVDCGATNTCSGYIAFLPFRNAIAIGFR
;
A
#
# COMPACT_ATOMS: atom_id res chain seq x y z
N MET A 1 9.68 40.53 -9.53
CA MET A 1 10.24 39.70 -8.44
C MET A 1 9.16 39.20 -7.47
N ILE A 2 8.31 40.07 -6.92
CA ILE A 2 7.22 39.70 -5.99
C ILE A 2 6.23 38.66 -6.56
N LEU A 3 5.82 38.77 -7.83
CA LEU A 3 4.92 37.80 -8.48
C LEU A 3 5.55 36.40 -8.63
N LEU A 4 6.87 36.31 -8.82
CA LEU A 4 7.57 35.04 -8.89
C LEU A 4 7.60 34.38 -7.50
N VAL A 5 7.83 35.16 -6.44
CA VAL A 5 7.83 34.65 -5.05
C VAL A 5 6.44 34.15 -4.65
N LEU A 6 5.38 34.88 -5.00
CA LEU A 6 4.00 34.46 -4.74
C LEU A 6 3.62 33.18 -5.51
N SER A 7 4.07 33.06 -6.76
CA SER A 7 3.87 31.84 -7.56
C SER A 7 4.52 30.62 -6.92
N GLN A 8 5.74 30.75 -6.37
CA GLN A 8 6.43 29.64 -5.71
C GLN A 8 5.74 29.19 -4.42
N ILE A 9 5.19 30.14 -3.64
CA ILE A 9 4.47 29.84 -2.38
C ILE A 9 3.16 29.08 -2.65
N ILE A 10 2.42 29.45 -3.71
CA ILE A 10 1.18 28.76 -4.08
C ILE A 10 1.47 27.31 -4.51
N VAL A 11 2.56 27.10 -5.25
CA VAL A 11 2.97 25.76 -5.69
C VAL A 11 3.39 24.90 -4.51
N THR A 12 4.15 25.42 -3.54
CA THR A 12 4.56 24.62 -2.37
C THR A 12 3.38 24.23 -1.48
N TYR A 13 2.38 25.12 -1.29
CA TYR A 13 1.14 24.77 -0.61
C TYR A 13 0.31 23.72 -1.36
N ALA A 14 0.27 23.78 -2.69
CA ALA A 14 -0.45 22.81 -3.52
C ALA A 14 0.23 21.44 -3.59
N GLN A 15 1.54 21.36 -3.28
CA GLN A 15 2.32 20.12 -3.28
C GLN A 15 2.39 19.45 -1.90
N GLN A 16 1.66 19.96 -0.91
CA GLN A 16 1.58 19.35 0.40
C GLN A 16 0.62 18.15 0.32
N SER A 17 1.12 17.01 -0.16
CA SER A 17 0.44 15.73 0.06
C SER A 17 0.35 15.55 1.57
N SER A 18 -0.79 15.89 2.16
CA SER A 18 -1.00 15.72 3.58
C SER A 18 -0.90 14.22 3.85
N TYR A 19 0.13 13.82 4.59
CA TYR A 19 0.22 12.48 5.11
C TYR A 19 -1.07 12.19 5.91
N ASP A 20 -1.72 11.08 5.59
CA ASP A 20 -2.92 10.63 6.26
C ASP A 20 -2.55 9.48 7.21
N GLU A 21 -2.51 9.81 8.50
CA GLU A 21 -2.18 8.87 9.57
C GLU A 21 -3.16 7.70 9.64
N ASN A 22 -4.44 7.92 9.31
CA ASN A 22 -5.45 6.85 9.30
C ASN A 22 -5.20 5.88 8.15
N VAL A 23 -4.84 6.38 6.96
CA VAL A 23 -4.44 5.53 5.83
C VAL A 23 -3.18 4.74 6.17
N ALA A 24 -2.16 5.40 6.72
CA ALA A 24 -0.91 4.74 7.08
C ALA A 24 -1.11 3.64 8.13
N ARG A 25 -1.82 3.96 9.22
CA ARG A 25 -2.00 3.06 10.38
C ARG A 25 -3.03 1.97 10.15
N ASN A 26 -4.17 2.28 9.53
CA ASN A 26 -5.30 1.35 9.46
C ASN A 26 -5.46 0.69 8.09
N ILE A 27 -4.67 1.08 7.10
CA ILE A 27 -4.69 0.47 5.75
C ILE A 27 -3.31 -0.06 5.41
N MET A 28 -2.30 0.80 5.30
CA MET A 28 -0.98 0.39 4.77
C MET A 28 -0.24 -0.56 5.72
N MET A 29 -0.23 -0.27 7.02
CA MET A 29 0.43 -1.15 7.99
C MET A 29 -0.18 -2.57 8.01
N PRO A 30 -1.51 -2.76 8.08
CA PRO A 30 -2.13 -4.08 7.93
C PRO A 30 -1.88 -4.76 6.57
N LEU A 31 -1.88 -4.01 5.46
CA LEU A 31 -1.56 -4.57 4.13
C LEU A 31 -0.12 -5.10 4.08
N SER A 32 0.84 -4.39 4.68
CA SER A 32 2.22 -4.85 4.81
C SER A 32 2.33 -6.09 5.71
N ALA A 33 1.62 -6.12 6.84
CA ALA A 33 1.59 -7.28 7.72
C ALA A 33 0.98 -8.52 7.03
N ALA A 34 0.00 -8.34 6.14
CA ALA A 34 -0.62 -9.44 5.39
C ALA A 34 0.40 -10.19 4.49
N ALA A 35 1.48 -9.54 4.05
CA ALA A 35 2.53 -10.19 3.26
C ALA A 35 3.31 -11.27 4.05
N TYR A 36 3.19 -11.28 5.37
CA TYR A 36 3.81 -12.28 6.23
C TYR A 36 2.93 -13.50 6.51
N ALA A 37 1.64 -13.44 6.18
CA ALA A 37 0.74 -14.58 6.32
C ALA A 37 1.00 -15.62 5.22
N SER A 38 0.86 -16.90 5.57
CA SER A 38 0.85 -17.98 4.57
C SER A 38 -0.35 -17.87 3.62
N ASP A 39 -1.50 -17.43 4.15
CA ASP A 39 -2.67 -17.02 3.38
C ASP A 39 -3.03 -15.55 3.73
N PRO A 40 -2.70 -14.58 2.86
CA PRO A 40 -3.07 -13.18 3.06
C PRO A 40 -4.57 -12.88 2.97
N GLN A 41 -5.41 -13.74 2.37
CA GLN A 41 -6.81 -13.42 2.05
C GLN A 41 -7.65 -13.02 3.28
N PRO A 42 -7.59 -13.72 4.43
CA PRO A 42 -8.30 -13.32 5.64
C PRO A 42 -7.84 -11.95 6.16
N CYS A 43 -6.54 -11.65 6.08
CA CYS A 43 -5.99 -10.36 6.51
C CYS A 43 -6.51 -9.22 5.63
N LEU A 44 -6.51 -9.41 4.31
CA LEU A 44 -7.02 -8.43 3.34
C LEU A 44 -8.50 -8.10 3.59
N ARG A 45 -9.30 -9.09 3.97
CA ARG A 45 -10.72 -8.91 4.27
C ARG A 45 -11.02 -8.11 5.53
N THR A 46 -10.04 -7.93 6.43
CA THR A 46 -10.19 -7.00 7.56
C THR A 46 -10.08 -5.54 7.14
N ILE A 47 -9.42 -5.29 6.00
CA ILE A 47 -9.13 -3.96 5.46
C ILE A 47 -10.18 -3.56 4.42
N ASP A 48 -10.62 -4.51 3.60
CA ASP A 48 -11.71 -4.35 2.63
C ASP A 48 -12.50 -5.67 2.57
N ALA A 49 -13.75 -5.66 3.01
CA ALA A 49 -14.55 -6.89 3.13
C ALA A 49 -14.78 -7.61 1.79
N ALA A 50 -14.68 -6.88 0.67
CA ALA A 50 -14.79 -7.42 -0.69
C ALA A 50 -13.41 -7.65 -1.35
N ALA A 51 -12.32 -7.60 -0.58
CA ALA A 51 -10.98 -7.89 -1.07
C ALA A 51 -10.89 -9.28 -1.69
N THR A 52 -10.19 -9.36 -2.82
CA THR A 52 -9.90 -10.61 -3.52
C THR A 52 -8.42 -10.71 -3.85
N MET A 53 -7.80 -11.82 -3.45
CA MET A 53 -6.44 -12.16 -3.85
C MET A 53 -6.42 -12.52 -5.33
N VAL A 54 -5.54 -11.84 -6.06
CA VAL A 54 -5.31 -12.07 -7.49
C VAL A 54 -4.15 -13.04 -7.68
N LEU A 55 -3.08 -12.85 -6.90
CA LEU A 55 -1.89 -13.67 -6.95
C LEU A 55 -1.24 -13.71 -5.57
N ASN A 56 -0.71 -14.87 -5.17
CA ASN A 56 0.20 -15.01 -4.04
C ASN A 56 1.30 -15.97 -4.48
N ILE A 57 2.54 -15.51 -4.44
CA ILE A 57 3.68 -16.24 -4.97
C ILE A 57 4.83 -16.24 -3.97
N THR A 58 5.55 -17.35 -3.92
CA THR A 58 6.83 -17.47 -3.25
C THR A 58 7.82 -18.04 -4.25
N VAL A 59 8.98 -17.40 -4.37
CA VAL A 59 10.08 -17.80 -5.24
C VAL A 59 11.34 -18.03 -4.42
N ASP A 60 12.21 -18.90 -4.93
CA ASP A 60 13.56 -19.05 -4.40
C ASP A 60 14.39 -17.81 -4.75
N CYS A 61 14.97 -17.18 -3.73
CA CYS A 61 15.81 -15.99 -3.86
C CYS A 61 17.28 -16.26 -3.51
N GLY A 62 17.66 -17.52 -3.38
CA GLY A 62 19.03 -17.97 -3.18
C GLY A 62 19.38 -18.30 -1.72
N ALA A 63 20.43 -19.12 -1.59
CA ALA A 63 20.92 -19.69 -0.33
C ALA A 63 19.82 -20.44 0.44
N THR A 64 19.25 -19.80 1.46
CA THR A 64 18.20 -20.34 2.34
C THR A 64 16.99 -19.41 2.41
N ASN A 65 16.89 -18.41 1.53
CA ASN A 65 15.88 -17.37 1.58
C ASN A 65 14.85 -17.56 0.47
N THR A 66 13.61 -17.21 0.77
CA THR A 66 12.55 -17.08 -0.22
C THR A 66 12.09 -15.64 -0.28
N CYS A 67 11.72 -15.18 -1.47
CA CYS A 67 10.96 -13.95 -1.60
C CYS A 67 9.50 -14.30 -1.84
N SER A 68 8.62 -13.55 -1.22
CA SER A 68 7.18 -13.79 -1.28
C SER A 68 6.44 -12.49 -1.49
N GLY A 69 5.25 -12.58 -2.07
CA GLY A 69 4.41 -11.41 -2.26
C GLY A 69 3.04 -11.77 -2.79
N TYR A 70 2.14 -10.80 -2.68
CA TYR A 70 0.78 -10.94 -3.16
C TYR A 70 0.34 -9.73 -3.97
N ILE A 71 -0.67 -9.94 -4.81
CA ILE A 71 -1.46 -8.91 -5.48
C ILE A 71 -2.91 -9.12 -5.07
N ALA A 72 -3.58 -8.05 -4.64
CA ALA A 72 -4.97 -8.08 -4.24
C ALA A 72 -5.75 -6.90 -4.81
N PHE A 73 -7.00 -7.16 -5.17
CA PHE A 73 -7.97 -6.14 -5.56
C PHE A 73 -8.81 -5.72 -4.35
N LEU A 74 -8.87 -4.42 -4.07
CA LEU A 74 -9.58 -3.79 -2.94
C LEU A 74 -10.68 -2.85 -3.49
N PRO A 75 -11.88 -3.37 -3.80
CA PRO A 75 -12.90 -2.64 -4.52
C PRO A 75 -13.47 -1.45 -3.75
N PHE A 76 -13.69 -1.55 -2.43
CA PHE A 76 -14.23 -0.44 -1.64
C PHE A 76 -13.21 0.68 -1.45
N ARG A 77 -11.91 0.37 -1.65
CA ARG A 77 -10.82 1.35 -1.63
C ARG A 77 -10.43 1.84 -3.01
N ASN A 78 -11.04 1.31 -4.08
CA ASN A 78 -10.65 1.57 -5.47
C ASN A 78 -9.15 1.39 -5.70
N ALA A 79 -8.57 0.33 -5.13
CA ALA A 79 -7.12 0.14 -5.11
C ALA A 79 -6.71 -1.29 -5.47
N ILE A 80 -5.46 -1.42 -5.92
CA ILE A 80 -4.74 -2.69 -6.00
C ILE A 80 -3.62 -2.63 -4.97
N ALA A 81 -3.57 -3.62 -4.08
CA ALA A 81 -2.49 -3.78 -3.12
C ALA A 81 -1.46 -4.76 -3.68
N ILE A 82 -0.19 -4.38 -3.60
CA ILE A 82 0.95 -5.25 -3.92
C ILE A 82 1.83 -5.28 -2.67
N GLY A 83 1.88 -6.44 -2.01
CA GLY A 83 2.65 -6.64 -0.79
C GLY A 83 3.84 -7.57 -1.03
N PHE A 84 4.95 -7.30 -0.37
CA PHE A 84 6.18 -8.09 -0.46
C PHE A 84 6.68 -8.47 0.94
N ARG A 85 7.29 -9.65 1.03
CA ARG A 85 8.06 -10.13 2.17
C ARG A 85 9.31 -10.85 1.67
#